data_AF-A0A1M5RPF6-F1
#
_entry.id   AF-A0A1M5RPF6-F1
#
_cell.length_a   1.000
_cell.length_b   1.000
_cell.length_c   1.000
_cell.angle_alpha   90.00
_cell.angle_beta   90.00
_cell.angle_gamma   90.00
#
_symmetry.space_group_name_H-M   'P 1'
#
loop_
_entity.id
_entity.type
_entity.pdbx_description
1 polymer ?
#
loop_
_entity_poly.entity_id
_entity_poly.type
_entity_poly.pdbx_seq_one_letter_code
_entity_poly.pdbx_strand_id
1 'polypeptide(L)'
;MQNNLTKKNMYYKIQSVKFMALHSIDMVICMFEKVIRMGLLFDFYGKLLSDRQYTIIEMYYIHDLSLSEIGEQLNISRQGVHDILKRAEKRLLDYEEKLGLVKKFLEDKDKIKIILKQLKLIKDDLKLGRLEDINSHVMDIENIALDILDNDQEVK
;
A
#
# COMPACT_ATOMS: atom_id res chain seq x y z
N MET A 1 12.93 50.69 -13.13
CA MET A 1 11.78 49.85 -13.56
C MET A 1 12.18 48.44 -14.04
N GLN A 2 13.35 48.22 -14.66
CA GLN A 2 13.79 46.90 -15.15
C GLN A 2 13.99 45.82 -14.06
N ASN A 3 14.34 46.21 -12.82
CA ASN A 3 14.72 45.27 -11.75
C ASN A 3 13.54 44.45 -11.16
N ASN A 4 12.29 44.91 -11.34
CA ASN A 4 11.11 44.18 -10.88
C ASN A 4 10.66 43.10 -11.88
N LEU A 5 10.88 43.29 -13.19
CA LEU A 5 10.57 42.29 -14.20
C LEU A 5 11.49 41.07 -14.10
N THR A 6 12.78 41.27 -13.84
CA THR A 6 13.76 40.19 -13.66
C THR A 6 13.48 39.34 -12.42
N LYS A 7 13.14 39.96 -11.28
CA LYS A 7 12.74 39.21 -10.07
C LYS A 7 11.44 38.43 -10.27
N LYS A 8 10.47 39.01 -10.97
CA LYS A 8 9.19 38.36 -11.29
C LYS A 8 9.38 37.16 -12.23
N ASN A 9 10.21 37.29 -13.27
CA ASN A 9 10.56 36.18 -14.16
C ASN A 9 11.34 35.07 -13.44
N MET A 10 12.26 35.43 -12.54
CA MET A 10 12.98 34.46 -11.71
C MET A 10 12.03 33.72 -10.78
N TYR A 11 11.07 34.41 -10.16
CA TYR A 11 10.05 33.81 -9.30
C TYR A 11 9.19 32.80 -10.07
N TYR A 12 8.68 33.14 -11.25
CA TYR A 12 7.91 32.20 -12.06
C TYR A 12 8.73 31.02 -12.57
N LYS A 13 10.03 31.22 -12.87
CA LYS A 13 10.94 30.14 -13.28
C LYS A 13 11.23 29.19 -12.11
N ILE A 14 11.41 29.71 -10.90
CA ILE A 14 11.58 28.89 -9.69
C ILE A 14 10.26 28.16 -9.37
N GLN A 15 9.11 28.81 -9.52
CA GLN A 15 7.81 28.22 -9.25
C GLN A 15 7.44 27.14 -10.28
N SER A 16 7.81 27.30 -11.56
CA SER A 16 7.61 26.26 -12.59
C SER A 16 8.51 25.05 -12.39
N VAL A 17 9.78 25.26 -12.01
CA VAL A 17 10.70 24.17 -11.66
C VAL A 17 10.23 23.45 -10.40
N LYS A 18 9.76 24.17 -9.38
CA LYS A 18 9.21 23.57 -8.15
C LYS A 18 7.92 22.78 -8.43
N PHE A 19 7.05 23.28 -9.30
CA PHE A 19 5.82 22.59 -9.75
C PHE A 19 6.12 21.31 -10.54
N MET A 20 7.10 21.34 -11.44
CA MET A 20 7.59 20.15 -12.16
C MET A 20 8.22 19.13 -11.20
N ALA A 21 9.01 19.58 -10.22
CA ALA A 21 9.58 18.69 -9.20
C ALA A 21 8.49 18.05 -8.32
N LEU A 22 7.47 18.83 -7.92
CA LEU A 22 6.30 18.33 -7.20
C LEU A 22 5.53 17.28 -8.02
N HIS A 23 5.23 17.53 -9.29
CA HIS A 23 4.57 16.55 -10.17
C HIS A 23 5.39 15.28 -10.39
N SER A 24 6.71 15.39 -10.54
CA SER A 24 7.60 14.23 -10.65
C SER A 24 7.62 13.41 -9.36
N ILE A 25 7.59 14.06 -8.19
CA ILE A 25 7.48 13.39 -6.89
C ILE A 25 6.12 12.69 -6.76
N ASP A 26 5.02 13.36 -7.10
CA ASP A 26 3.67 12.77 -7.05
C ASP A 26 3.54 11.54 -7.96
N MET A 27 4.15 11.59 -9.16
CA MET A 27 4.21 10.44 -10.07
C MET A 27 4.99 9.26 -9.48
N VAL A 28 6.14 9.53 -8.85
CA VAL A 28 6.95 8.49 -8.19
C VAL A 28 6.23 7.88 -7.00
N ILE A 29 5.56 8.70 -6.18
CA ILE A 29 4.74 8.23 -5.06
C ILE A 29 3.60 7.34 -5.57
N CYS A 30 2.86 7.77 -6.59
CA CYS A 30 1.77 7.00 -7.20
C CYS A 30 2.26 5.67 -7.79
N MET A 31 3.43 5.65 -8.43
CA MET A 31 4.04 4.43 -8.95
C MET A 31 4.43 3.47 -7.81
N PHE A 32 5.04 3.99 -6.76
CA PHE A 32 5.45 3.21 -5.58
C PHE A 32 4.24 2.62 -4.85
N GLU A 33 3.17 3.41 -4.69
CA GLU A 33 1.89 2.95 -4.14
C GLU A 33 1.30 1.82 -4.98
N LYS A 34 1.35 1.92 -6.31
CA LYS A 34 0.88 0.85 -7.18
C LYS A 34 1.71 -0.43 -7.01
N VAL A 35 3.03 -0.34 -6.99
CA VAL A 35 3.92 -1.50 -6.84
C VAL A 35 3.66 -2.20 -5.51
N ILE A 36 3.62 -1.44 -4.40
CA ILE A 36 3.31 -2.00 -3.08
C ILE A 36 1.93 -2.64 -3.08
N ARG A 37 0.92 -1.95 -3.60
CA ARG A 37 -0.45 -2.45 -3.61
C ARG A 37 -0.57 -3.75 -4.41
N MET A 38 0.05 -3.82 -5.59
CA MET A 38 0.03 -5.03 -6.42
C MET A 38 0.81 -6.18 -5.78
N GLY A 39 1.96 -5.91 -5.15
CA GLY A 39 2.69 -6.91 -4.39
C GLY A 39 1.85 -7.51 -3.26
N LEU A 40 1.20 -6.65 -2.46
CA LEU A 40 0.34 -7.11 -1.37
C LEU A 40 -0.87 -7.92 -1.87
N LEU A 41 -1.52 -7.48 -2.94
CA LEU A 41 -2.61 -8.25 -3.55
C LEU A 41 -2.11 -9.59 -4.11
N PHE A 42 -0.90 -9.63 -4.66
CA PHE A 42 -0.30 -10.85 -5.18
C PHE A 42 0.04 -11.85 -4.08
N ASP A 43 0.51 -11.39 -2.91
CA ASP A 43 0.76 -12.27 -1.75
C ASP A 43 -0.53 -12.99 -1.29
N PHE A 44 -1.66 -12.31 -1.34
CA PHE A 44 -2.96 -12.86 -0.91
C PHE A 44 -3.66 -13.68 -2.00
N TYR A 45 -3.66 -13.21 -3.24
CA TYR A 45 -4.49 -13.76 -4.32
C TYR A 45 -3.72 -14.34 -5.50
N GLY A 46 -2.39 -14.24 -5.50
CA GLY A 46 -1.55 -14.65 -6.63
C GLY A 46 -1.83 -16.09 -7.07
N LYS A 47 -1.98 -17.02 -6.12
CA LYS A 47 -2.27 -18.44 -6.39
C LYS A 47 -3.63 -18.70 -7.05
N LEU A 48 -4.52 -17.72 -7.12
CA LEU A 48 -5.82 -17.81 -7.83
C LEU A 48 -5.71 -17.44 -9.32
N LEU A 49 -4.60 -16.82 -9.72
CA LEU A 49 -4.31 -16.51 -11.12
C LEU A 49 -3.97 -17.79 -11.89
N SER A 50 -4.08 -17.75 -13.23
CA SER A 50 -3.51 -18.84 -14.02
C SER A 50 -1.99 -18.82 -13.95
N ASP A 51 -1.34 -19.97 -14.15
CA ASP A 51 0.13 -20.09 -14.09
C ASP A 51 0.85 -19.02 -14.92
N ARG A 52 0.33 -18.75 -16.11
CA ARG A 52 0.88 -17.73 -17.02
C ARG A 52 0.75 -16.31 -16.47
N GLN A 53 -0.36 -15.99 -15.81
CA GLN A 53 -0.57 -14.68 -15.18
C GLN A 53 0.27 -14.54 -13.92
N TYR A 54 0.31 -15.58 -13.09
CA TYR A 54 1.14 -15.65 -11.89
C TYR A 54 2.60 -15.38 -12.24
N THR A 55 3.14 -16.13 -13.21
CA THR A 55 4.55 -16.01 -13.64
C THR A 55 4.88 -14.60 -14.11
N ILE A 56 4.01 -13.98 -14.91
CA ILE A 56 4.24 -12.62 -15.43
C ILE A 56 4.19 -11.57 -14.32
N ILE A 57 3.27 -11.69 -13.35
CA ILE A 57 3.22 -10.79 -12.19
C ILE A 57 4.45 -10.97 -11.31
N GLU A 58 4.86 -12.22 -11.02
CA GLU A 58 6.03 -12.53 -10.21
C GLU A 58 7.31 -11.94 -10.84
N MET A 59 7.52 -12.19 -12.13
CA MET A 59 8.64 -11.63 -12.89
C MET A 59 8.65 -10.09 -12.86
N TYR A 60 7.50 -9.44 -13.01
CA TYR A 60 7.43 -7.99 -13.09
C TYR A 60 7.52 -7.31 -11.72
N TYR A 61 6.74 -7.74 -10.73
CA TYR A 61 6.62 -7.07 -9.43
C TYR A 61 7.62 -7.58 -8.37
N ILE A 62 8.09 -8.82 -8.47
CA ILE A 62 8.99 -9.43 -7.47
C ILE A 62 10.43 -9.48 -7.99
N HIS A 63 10.62 -9.82 -9.26
CA HIS A 63 11.94 -9.90 -9.88
C HIS A 63 12.38 -8.62 -10.61
N ASP A 64 11.54 -7.59 -10.63
CA ASP A 64 11.81 -6.28 -11.26
C ASP A 64 12.21 -6.39 -12.75
N LEU A 65 11.73 -7.41 -13.45
CA LEU A 65 11.99 -7.58 -14.88
C LEU A 65 11.13 -6.63 -15.70
N SER A 66 11.73 -6.03 -16.71
CA SER A 66 11.02 -5.23 -17.69
C SER A 66 10.14 -6.08 -18.59
N LEU A 67 9.11 -5.47 -19.19
CA LEU A 67 8.21 -6.15 -20.12
C LEU A 67 8.92 -6.76 -21.34
N SER A 68 10.07 -6.19 -21.72
CA SER A 68 10.90 -6.72 -22.82
C SER A 68 11.62 -7.98 -22.38
N GLU A 69 12.27 -7.98 -21.21
CA GLU A 69 12.99 -9.14 -20.66
C GLU A 69 12.03 -10.31 -20.43
N ILE A 70 10.83 -10.05 -19.90
CA ILE A 70 9.79 -11.07 -19.73
C ILE A 70 9.33 -11.62 -21.10
N GLY A 71 9.19 -10.74 -22.09
CA GLY A 71 8.80 -11.14 -23.44
C GLY A 71 9.82 -12.07 -24.10
N GLU A 72 11.11 -11.75 -23.94
CA GLU A 72 12.22 -12.58 -24.40
C GLU A 72 12.23 -13.95 -23.69
N GLN A 73 12.12 -13.97 -22.35
CA GLN A 73 12.11 -15.21 -21.56
C GLN A 73 10.92 -16.13 -21.88
N LEU A 74 9.74 -15.55 -22.10
CA LEU A 74 8.50 -16.30 -22.36
C LEU A 74 8.20 -16.46 -23.86
N ASN A 75 9.10 -16.02 -24.73
CA ASN A 75 8.97 -16.03 -26.19
C ASN A 75 7.62 -15.45 -26.67
N ILE A 76 7.26 -14.28 -26.15
CA ILE A 76 6.07 -13.51 -26.55
C ILE A 76 6.41 -12.05 -26.77
N SER A 77 5.56 -11.35 -27.52
CA SER A 77 5.74 -9.91 -27.72
C SER A 77 5.63 -9.14 -26.41
N ARG A 78 6.38 -8.03 -26.30
CA ARG A 78 6.23 -7.05 -25.20
C ARG A 78 4.78 -6.63 -24.99
N GLN A 79 4.01 -6.47 -26.08
CA GLN A 79 2.58 -6.16 -26.01
C GLN A 79 1.78 -7.30 -25.38
N GLY A 80 2.09 -8.56 -25.74
CA GLY A 80 1.49 -9.73 -25.12
C GLY A 80 1.74 -9.80 -23.61
N VAL A 81 2.96 -9.49 -23.16
CA VAL A 81 3.29 -9.39 -21.73
C VAL A 81 2.44 -8.31 -21.06
N HIS A 82 2.42 -7.10 -21.63
CA HIS A 82 1.66 -5.97 -21.10
C HIS A 82 0.16 -6.32 -20.93
N ASP A 83 -0.44 -6.94 -21.94
CA ASP A 83 -1.86 -7.27 -21.92
C ASP A 83 -2.19 -8.36 -20.89
N ILE A 84 -1.32 -9.36 -20.73
CA ILE A 84 -1.49 -10.39 -19.70
C ILE A 84 -1.32 -9.78 -18.30
N LEU A 85 -0.29 -8.95 -18.10
CA LEU A 85 -0.04 -8.24 -16.86
C LEU A 85 -1.26 -7.41 -16.45
N LYS A 86 -1.82 -6.62 -17.38
CA LYS A 86 -3.03 -5.82 -17.12
C LYS A 86 -4.24 -6.65 -16.75
N ARG A 87 -4.45 -7.80 -17.41
CA ARG A 87 -5.54 -8.72 -17.04
C ARG A 87 -5.33 -9.35 -15.67
N ALA A 88 -4.08 -9.66 -15.32
CA ALA A 88 -3.74 -10.21 -14.01
C ALA A 88 -3.94 -9.17 -12.89
N GLU A 89 -3.47 -7.92 -13.08
CA GLU A 89 -3.73 -6.78 -12.18
C GLU A 89 -5.24 -6.62 -11.92
N LYS A 90 -6.04 -6.65 -12.99
CA LYS A 90 -7.50 -6.56 -12.87
C LYS A 90 -8.09 -7.71 -12.05
N ARG A 91 -7.66 -8.96 -12.27
CA ARG A 91 -8.16 -10.10 -11.51
C ARG A 91 -7.84 -9.99 -10.02
N LEU A 92 -6.62 -9.57 -9.67
CA LEU A 92 -6.23 -9.33 -8.28
C LEU A 92 -7.12 -8.28 -7.61
N LEU A 93 -7.45 -7.20 -8.33
CA LEU A 93 -8.38 -6.17 -7.84
C LEU A 93 -9.81 -6.71 -7.70
N ASP A 94 -10.30 -7.47 -8.67
CA ASP A 94 -11.62 -8.09 -8.63
C ASP A 94 -11.74 -9.11 -7.48
N TYR A 95 -10.66 -9.80 -7.12
CA TYR A 95 -10.61 -10.67 -5.94
C TYR A 95 -10.70 -9.85 -4.65
N GLU A 96 -9.95 -8.76 -4.53
CA GLU A 96 -10.03 -7.89 -3.36
C GLU A 96 -11.41 -7.25 -3.19
N GLU A 97 -12.04 -6.82 -4.28
CA GLU A 97 -13.41 -6.28 -4.24
C GLU A 97 -14.41 -7.30 -3.66
N LYS A 98 -14.21 -8.59 -3.94
CA LYS A 98 -15.12 -9.67 -3.50
C LYS A 98 -14.77 -10.25 -2.13
N LEU A 99 -13.48 -10.32 -1.80
CA LEU A 99 -12.98 -11.05 -0.63
C LEU A 99 -12.50 -10.11 0.48
N GLY A 100 -12.05 -8.90 0.15
CA GLY A 100 -11.67 -7.87 1.13
C GLY A 100 -10.53 -8.25 2.08
N LEU A 101 -9.74 -9.28 1.78
CA LEU A 101 -8.76 -9.83 2.71
C LEU A 101 -7.61 -8.86 2.98
N VAL A 102 -7.17 -8.11 1.96
CA VAL A 102 -6.09 -7.13 2.13
C VAL A 102 -6.57 -5.96 2.97
N LYS A 103 -7.77 -5.46 2.71
CA LYS A 103 -8.38 -4.42 3.55
C LYS A 103 -8.48 -4.87 5.01
N LYS A 104 -9.06 -6.05 5.27
CA LYS A 104 -9.18 -6.61 6.62
C LYS A 104 -7.82 -6.74 7.30
N PHE A 105 -6.83 -7.29 6.60
CA PHE A 105 -5.46 -7.40 7.12
C PHE A 105 -4.85 -6.06 7.51
N LEU A 106 -5.05 -5.01 6.71
CA LEU A 106 -4.54 -3.67 7.02
C LEU A 106 -5.25 -3.04 8.21
N GLU A 107 -6.57 -3.20 8.31
CA GLU A 107 -7.38 -2.74 9.45
C GLU A 107 -6.95 -3.45 10.74
N ASP A 108 -6.79 -4.77 10.71
CA ASP A 108 -6.31 -5.56 11.85
C ASP A 108 -4.89 -5.14 12.25
N LYS A 109 -4.01 -4.87 11.28
CA LYS A 109 -2.66 -4.38 11.54
C LYS A 109 -2.67 -3.02 12.24
N ASP A 110 -3.58 -2.12 11.88
CA ASP A 110 -3.73 -0.82 12.53
C ASP A 110 -4.31 -0.94 13.94
N LYS A 111 -5.30 -1.82 14.15
CA LYS A 111 -5.82 -2.19 15.48
C LYS A 111 -4.71 -2.72 16.39
N ILE A 112 -3.85 -3.61 15.88
CA ILE A 112 -2.68 -4.13 16.61
C ILE A 112 -1.70 -3.01 16.99
N LYS A 113 -1.44 -2.04 16.10
CA LYS A 113 -0.60 -0.88 16.45
C LYS A 113 -1.18 -0.08 17.61
N ILE A 114 -2.50 0.07 17.66
CA ILE A 114 -3.18 0.76 18.76
C ILE A 114 -3.00 -0.04 20.06
N ILE A 115 -3.20 -1.36 20.05
CA ILE A 115 -2.93 -2.23 21.20
C ILE A 115 -1.48 -2.04 21.70
N LEU A 116 -0.50 -2.06 20.80
CA LEU A 116 0.91 -1.86 21.17
C LEU A 116 1.15 -0.49 21.81
N LYS A 117 0.45 0.55 21.36
CA LYS A 117 0.49 1.88 21.98
C LYS A 117 -0.12 1.87 23.38
N GLN A 118 -1.29 1.24 23.56
CA GLN A 118 -1.94 1.12 24.87
C GLN A 118 -1.05 0.37 25.87
N LEU A 119 -0.43 -0.73 25.44
CA LEU A 119 0.53 -1.49 26.26
C LEU A 119 1.74 -0.65 26.69
N LYS A 120 2.18 0.30 25.85
CA LYS A 120 3.26 1.22 26.21
C LYS A 120 2.80 2.21 27.29
N LEU A 121 1.59 2.76 27.17
CA LEU A 121 1.02 3.66 28.17
C LEU A 121 0.89 2.97 29.53
N ILE A 122 0.33 1.75 29.56
CA ILE A 122 0.24 0.93 30.77
C ILE A 122 1.61 0.74 31.44
N LYS A 123 2.66 0.44 30.67
CA LYS A 123 4.02 0.29 31.22
C LYS A 123 4.54 1.57 31.84
N ASP A 124 4.20 2.72 31.28
CA ASP A 124 4.63 4.02 31.80
C ASP A 124 3.80 4.42 33.04
N ASP A 125 2.50 4.13 33.05
CA ASP A 125 1.61 4.37 34.20
C ASP A 125 1.95 3.48 35.41
N LEU A 126 2.31 2.21 35.17
CA LEU A 126 2.79 1.28 36.21
C LEU A 126 4.05 1.80 36.91
N LYS A 127 5.00 2.39 36.16
CA LYS A 127 6.21 2.99 36.73
C LYS A 127 5.91 4.21 37.59
N LEU A 128 4.83 4.92 37.26
CA LEU A 128 4.45 6.18 37.88
C LEU A 128 3.39 6.01 38.98
N GLY A 129 2.95 4.78 39.25
CA GLY A 129 1.96 4.46 40.28
C GLY A 129 0.53 4.90 39.97
N ARG A 130 0.21 5.21 38.71
CA ARG A 130 -1.13 5.64 38.28
C ARG A 130 -2.00 4.43 37.95
N LEU A 131 -2.57 3.81 38.98
CA LEU A 131 -3.35 2.57 38.82
C LEU A 131 -4.75 2.80 38.20
N GLU A 132 -5.31 4.00 38.30
CA GLU A 132 -6.65 4.33 37.79
C GLU A 132 -6.73 4.31 36.26
N ASP A 133 -5.65 4.70 35.57
CA ASP A 133 -5.60 4.77 34.09
C ASP A 133 -5.40 3.39 33.44
N ILE A 134 -4.79 2.45 34.17
CA ILE A 134 -4.44 1.11 33.65
C ILE A 134 -5.68 0.32 33.27
N ASN A 135 -6.73 0.35 34.10
CA ASN A 135 -7.95 -0.40 33.81
C ASN A 135 -8.62 0.08 32.52
N SER A 136 -8.59 1.39 32.23
CA SER A 136 -9.11 1.93 30.97
C SER A 136 -8.32 1.41 29.78
N HIS A 137 -6.99 1.42 29.86
CA HIS A 137 -6.13 0.91 28.79
C HIS A 137 -6.31 -0.60 28.55
N VAL A 138 -6.52 -1.37 29.61
CA VAL A 138 -6.80 -2.82 29.51
C VAL A 138 -8.16 -3.05 28.84
N MET A 139 -9.21 -2.33 29.23
CA MET A 139 -10.53 -2.42 28.58
C MET A 139 -10.46 -2.05 27.10
N ASP A 140 -9.72 -0.99 26.73
CA ASP A 140 -9.50 -0.62 25.33
C ASP A 140 -8.83 -1.74 24.54
N ILE A 141 -7.80 -2.38 25.11
CA ILE A 141 -7.10 -3.51 24.47
C ILE A 141 -8.05 -4.69 24.28
N GLU A 142 -8.84 -5.06 25.29
CA GLU A 142 -9.81 -6.14 25.21
C GLU A 142 -10.84 -5.89 24.11
N ASN A 143 -11.40 -4.68 24.05
CA ASN A 143 -12.37 -4.30 23.02
C ASN A 143 -11.78 -4.38 21.61
N ILE A 144 -10.55 -3.87 21.41
CA ILE A 144 -9.88 -3.92 20.11
C ILE A 144 -9.55 -5.37 19.72
N ALA A 145 -9.15 -6.20 20.69
CA ALA A 145 -8.85 -7.61 20.45
C ALA A 145 -10.12 -8.39 20.07
N LEU A 146 -11.26 -8.13 20.73
CA LEU A 146 -12.55 -8.70 20.37
C LEU A 146 -12.98 -8.29 18.96
N ASP A 147 -12.85 -7.00 18.62
CA ASP A 147 -13.14 -6.52 17.27
C ASP A 147 -12.29 -7.23 16.20
N ILE A 148 -10.98 -7.45 16.42
CA ILE A 148 -10.15 -8.24 15.49
C ILE A 148 -10.71 -9.68 15.31
N LEU A 149 -11.20 -10.30 16.39
CA LEU A 149 -11.70 -11.68 16.36
C LEU A 149 -13.09 -11.82 15.71
N ASP A 150 -13.99 -10.83 15.91
CA ASP A 150 -15.40 -10.93 15.53
C ASP A 150 -15.68 -10.59 14.05
N ASN A 151 -14.69 -10.13 13.29
CA ASN A 151 -14.83 -9.71 11.88
C ASN A 151 -15.00 -10.87 10.87
N ASP A 152 -15.49 -12.04 11.28
CA ASP A 152 -15.82 -13.18 10.41
C ASP A 152 -17.30 -13.17 9.92
N GLN A 153 -18.11 -12.19 10.35
CA GLN A 153 -19.52 -12.09 9.96
C GLN A 153 -19.89 -10.75 9.32
N GLU A 154 -19.46 -10.49 8.08
CA GLU A 154 -20.23 -9.62 7.16
C GLU A 154 -19.79 -9.82 5.70
N VAL A 155 -20.24 -10.94 5.11
CA VAL A 155 -20.49 -11.00 3.66
C VAL A 155 -21.97 -11.36 3.50
N LYS A 156 -22.82 -10.33 3.42
CA LYS A 156 -24.20 -10.47 2.95
C LYS A 156 -24.22 -10.34 1.43
#